data_AF-A0A372LVB5-F1
#
_entry.id   AF-A0A372LVB5-F1
#
_cell.length_a   1.000
_cell.length_b   1.000
_cell.length_c   1.000
_cell.angle_alpha   90.00
_cell.angle_beta   90.00
_cell.angle_gamma   90.00
#
_symmetry.space_group_name_H-M   'P 1'
#
loop_
_entity.id
_entity.type
_entity.pdbx_description
1 polymer ?
#
loop_
_entity_poly.entity_id
_entity_poly.type
_entity_poly.pdbx_seq_one_letter_code
_entity_poly.pdbx_strand_id
1 'polypeptide(L)'
;MKRHAKVNALLLLAVAALAVIPLLFGLGDHKEEPFAGADAEAETAITELEPDYEPWFSPLYEPPSGEIESALFALQAALGAGVLAYYFGLRKGRRQGEARTAARAADGSVADSAGSVDGEGTASDGVAGRSEGPAASDASQA
;
A
#
# COMPACT_ATOMS: atom_id res chain seq x y z
N MET A 1 14.57 4.41 -15.66
CA MET A 1 14.06 3.10 -15.19
C MET A 1 15.08 2.29 -14.37
N LYS A 2 16.20 1.78 -14.94
CA LYS A 2 17.11 0.81 -14.27
C LYS A 2 17.57 1.15 -12.83
N ARG A 3 17.68 2.42 -12.42
CA ARG A 3 18.08 2.80 -11.04
C ARG A 3 17.13 2.27 -9.95
N HIS A 4 15.82 2.38 -10.11
CA HIS A 4 14.86 1.89 -9.09
C HIS A 4 14.87 0.36 -8.97
N ALA A 5 15.02 -0.36 -10.10
CA ALA A 5 15.18 -1.81 -10.07
C ALA A 5 16.44 -2.24 -9.28
N LYS A 6 17.57 -1.54 -9.47
CA LYS A 6 18.79 -1.77 -8.67
C LYS A 6 18.60 -1.47 -7.18
N VAL A 7 17.91 -0.38 -6.83
CA VAL A 7 17.63 -0.03 -5.42
C VAL A 7 16.70 -1.06 -4.77
N ASN A 8 15.63 -1.47 -5.45
CA ASN A 8 14.72 -2.49 -4.93
C ASN A 8 15.43 -3.84 -4.76
N ALA A 9 16.28 -4.24 -5.71
CA ALA A 9 17.08 -5.46 -5.60
C ALA A 9 18.08 -5.40 -4.43
N LEU A 10 18.73 -4.23 -4.21
CA LEU A 10 19.61 -4.02 -3.06
C LEU A 10 18.86 -4.07 -1.72
N LEU A 11 17.65 -3.49 -1.65
CA LEU A 11 16.81 -3.56 -0.45
C LEU A 11 16.34 -4.99 -0.15
N LEU A 12 15.91 -5.75 -1.17
CA LEU A 12 15.55 -7.16 -1.02
C LEU A 12 16.75 -8.01 -0.59
N LEU A 13 17.94 -7.77 -1.16
CA LEU A 13 19.17 -8.44 -0.76
C LEU A 13 19.59 -8.07 0.67
N ALA A 14 19.38 -6.83 1.11
CA ALA A 14 19.63 -6.41 2.49
C ALA A 14 18.68 -7.08 3.49
N VAL A 15 17.38 -7.20 3.16
CA VAL A 15 16.41 -7.94 3.99
C VAL A 15 16.75 -9.44 4.05
N ALA A 16 17.09 -10.05 2.91
CA ALA A 16 17.52 -11.44 2.86
C ALA A 16 18.82 -11.67 3.67
N ALA A 17 19.78 -10.75 3.57
CA ALA A 17 21.00 -10.79 4.37
C ALA A 17 20.70 -10.66 5.88
N LEU A 18 19.78 -9.77 6.27
CA LEU A 18 19.40 -9.60 7.68
C LEU A 18 18.79 -10.87 8.28
N ALA A 19 18.03 -11.65 7.50
CA ALA A 19 17.46 -12.93 7.92
C ALA A 19 18.46 -14.10 7.88
N VAL A 20 19.35 -14.13 6.88
CA VAL A 20 20.23 -15.28 6.62
C VAL A 20 21.58 -15.19 7.34
N ILE A 21 22.11 -13.99 7.61
CA ILE A 21 23.38 -13.81 8.32
C ILE A 21 23.35 -14.41 9.74
N PRO A 22 22.33 -14.16 10.59
CA PRO A 22 22.29 -14.76 11.92
C PRO A 22 22.35 -16.29 11.90
N LEU A 23 21.61 -16.91 10.97
CA LEU A 23 21.56 -18.35 10.76
C LEU A 23 22.90 -18.94 10.25
N LEU A 24 23.61 -18.24 9.36
CA LEU A 24 24.88 -18.73 8.81
C LEU A 24 26.07 -18.61 9.76
N PHE A 25 26.01 -17.71 10.74
CA PHE A 25 27.09 -17.46 11.70
C PHE A 25 26.80 -18.01 13.11
N GLY A 26 25.69 -18.73 13.31
CA GLY A 26 25.34 -19.31 14.60
C GLY A 26 25.03 -18.26 15.68
N LEU A 27 24.48 -17.10 15.31
CA LEU A 27 24.02 -16.07 16.25
C LEU A 27 22.71 -16.57 16.90
N GLY A 28 22.86 -17.54 17.80
CA GLY A 28 21.77 -18.39 18.25
C GLY A 28 22.26 -19.56 19.08
N ASP A 29 23.21 -20.35 18.55
CA ASP A 29 23.61 -21.71 18.96
C ASP A 29 23.96 -21.90 20.45
N HIS A 30 24.20 -20.82 21.18
CA HIS A 30 24.42 -20.75 22.62
C HIS A 30 23.16 -20.54 23.50
N LYS A 31 21.98 -20.34 22.91
CA LYS A 31 20.67 -20.23 23.58
C LYS A 31 19.82 -21.45 23.21
N GLU A 32 19.04 -21.96 24.15
CA GLU A 32 18.11 -23.08 23.90
C GLU A 32 17.03 -22.69 22.87
N GLU A 33 16.56 -21.45 22.92
CA GLU A 33 15.78 -20.82 21.86
C GLU A 33 16.55 -19.61 21.24
N PRO A 34 17.22 -19.83 20.08
CA PRO A 34 17.97 -18.79 19.35
C PRO A 34 17.19 -17.52 18.99
N PHE A 35 15.89 -17.66 18.68
CA PHE A 35 15.03 -16.61 18.14
C PHE A 35 13.66 -16.57 18.86
N ALA A 36 13.70 -16.72 20.19
CA ALA A 36 12.52 -16.59 21.06
C ALA A 36 11.79 -15.25 20.86
N GLY A 37 10.49 -15.23 21.20
CA GLY A 37 9.70 -14.01 21.20
C GLY A 37 10.19 -12.99 22.25
N ALA A 38 9.95 -11.71 21.99
CA ALA A 38 10.29 -10.64 22.94
C ALA A 38 9.51 -10.73 24.26
N ASP A 39 8.39 -11.44 24.28
CA ASP A 39 7.58 -11.69 25.48
C ASP A 39 8.25 -12.76 26.37
N ALA A 40 8.67 -13.90 25.80
CA ALA A 40 9.41 -14.95 26.50
C ALA A 40 10.77 -14.45 27.06
N GLU A 41 11.47 -13.59 26.33
CA GLU A 41 12.70 -12.95 26.84
C GLU A 41 12.41 -11.95 27.97
N ALA A 42 11.22 -11.33 27.99
CA ALA A 42 10.78 -10.47 29.10
C ALA A 42 10.33 -11.28 30.33
N GLU A 43 9.59 -12.38 30.16
CA GLU A 43 9.21 -13.30 31.26
C GLU A 43 10.47 -13.88 31.95
N THR A 44 11.45 -14.31 31.15
CA THR A 44 12.76 -14.77 31.64
C THR A 44 13.43 -13.66 32.47
N ALA A 45 13.53 -12.45 31.92
CA ALA A 45 14.19 -11.33 32.62
C ALA A 45 13.47 -10.89 33.90
N ILE A 46 12.13 -10.94 33.94
CA ILE A 46 11.35 -10.66 35.17
C ILE A 46 11.67 -11.71 36.23
N THR A 47 11.65 -12.99 35.86
CA THR A 47 11.91 -14.12 36.77
C THR A 47 13.35 -14.12 37.32
N GLU A 48 14.33 -13.66 36.52
CA GLU A 48 15.71 -13.47 36.98
C GLU A 48 15.90 -12.27 37.93
N LEU A 49 15.12 -11.20 37.75
CA LEU A 49 15.26 -9.94 38.50
C LEU A 49 14.47 -9.92 39.82
N GLU A 50 13.26 -10.49 39.83
CA GLU A 50 12.35 -10.50 40.98
C GLU A 50 11.69 -11.89 41.10
N PRO A 51 12.38 -12.91 41.67
CA PRO A 51 11.90 -14.30 41.67
C PRO A 51 10.68 -14.56 42.57
N ASP A 52 10.27 -13.58 43.38
CA ASP A 52 9.04 -13.60 44.18
C ASP A 52 7.83 -12.93 43.46
N TYR A 53 7.98 -12.57 42.18
CA TYR A 53 6.94 -11.91 41.37
C TYR A 53 5.79 -12.86 40.99
N GLU A 54 4.56 -12.53 41.38
CA GLU A 54 3.34 -13.18 40.86
C GLU A 54 2.79 -12.44 39.62
N PRO A 55 2.47 -13.13 38.51
CA PRO A 55 1.79 -12.54 37.37
C PRO A 55 0.41 -11.95 37.72
N TRP A 56 0.26 -10.63 37.53
CA TRP A 56 -0.99 -9.89 37.79
C TRP A 56 -2.11 -10.19 36.78
N PHE A 57 -1.82 -10.97 35.74
CA PHE A 57 -2.76 -11.43 34.72
C PHE A 57 -2.37 -12.84 34.27
N SER A 58 -3.36 -13.69 34.00
CA SER A 58 -3.17 -15.01 33.39
C SER A 58 -3.89 -15.09 32.03
N PRO A 59 -3.31 -15.79 31.03
CA PRO A 59 -3.95 -15.95 29.73
C PRO A 59 -5.35 -16.57 29.83
N LEU A 60 -6.34 -15.96 29.16
CA LEU A 60 -7.68 -16.54 29.01
C LEU A 60 -7.71 -17.74 28.03
N TYR A 61 -6.63 -17.93 27.29
CA TYR A 61 -6.41 -19.03 26.35
C TYR A 61 -4.92 -19.29 26.21
N GLU A 62 -4.49 -20.51 26.55
CA GLU A 62 -3.12 -20.99 26.36
C GLU A 62 -3.02 -21.78 25.04
N PRO A 63 -2.13 -21.41 24.09
CA PRO A 63 -1.90 -22.21 22.89
C PRO A 63 -1.30 -23.58 23.26
N PRO A 64 -1.76 -24.71 22.66
CA PRO A 64 -1.26 -26.04 23.00
C PRO A 64 0.14 -26.36 22.40
N SER A 65 0.82 -25.38 21.81
CA SER A 65 2.23 -25.41 21.36
C SER A 65 2.70 -23.97 21.09
N GLY A 66 3.94 -23.64 21.48
CA GLY A 66 4.58 -22.35 21.14
C GLY A 66 4.77 -22.13 19.63
N GLU A 67 4.70 -23.19 18.81
CA GLU A 67 4.63 -23.06 17.35
C GLU A 67 3.35 -22.33 16.90
N ILE A 68 2.23 -22.56 17.60
CA ILE A 68 0.93 -21.96 17.28
C ILE A 68 0.94 -20.49 17.71
N GLU A 69 1.50 -20.20 18.88
CA GLU A 69 1.72 -18.82 19.35
C GLU A 69 2.61 -18.04 18.37
N SER A 70 3.76 -18.61 18.00
CA SER A 70 4.67 -18.04 17.00
C SER A 70 3.99 -17.81 15.64
N ALA A 71 3.13 -18.74 15.21
CA ALA A 71 2.34 -18.59 13.98
C ALA A 71 1.29 -17.47 14.08
N LEU A 72 0.68 -17.26 15.26
CA LEU A 72 -0.25 -16.15 15.50
C LEU A 72 0.49 -14.80 15.50
N PHE A 73 1.66 -14.70 16.14
CA PHE A 73 2.52 -13.51 16.05
C PHE A 73 2.97 -13.23 14.60
N ALA A 74 3.39 -14.25 13.85
CA ALA A 74 3.76 -14.11 12.45
C ALA A 74 2.58 -13.64 11.57
N LEU A 75 1.36 -14.12 11.85
CA LEU A 75 0.14 -13.66 11.19
C LEU A 75 -0.17 -12.19 11.52
N GLN A 76 -0.07 -11.78 12.79
CA GLN A 76 -0.24 -10.39 13.21
C GLN A 76 0.77 -9.46 12.50
N ALA A 77 2.05 -9.86 12.46
CA ALA A 77 3.11 -9.13 11.78
C ALA A 77 2.85 -9.00 10.27
N ALA A 78 2.41 -10.09 9.61
CA ALA A 78 2.06 -10.10 8.19
C ALA A 78 0.86 -9.17 7.89
N LEU A 79 -0.18 -9.19 8.73
CA LEU A 79 -1.34 -8.30 8.59
C LEU A 79 -0.96 -6.83 8.80
N GLY A 80 -0.16 -6.52 9.83
CA GLY A 80 0.34 -5.16 10.08
C GLY A 80 1.19 -4.63 8.92
N ALA A 81 2.14 -5.43 8.43
CA ALA A 81 2.96 -5.10 7.26
C ALA A 81 2.10 -4.90 5.99
N GLY A 82 1.07 -5.73 5.79
CA GLY A 82 0.12 -5.62 4.69
C GLY A 82 -0.68 -4.30 4.73
N VAL A 83 -1.19 -3.91 5.89
CA VAL A 83 -1.91 -2.62 6.08
C VAL A 83 -1.01 -1.43 5.80
N LEU A 84 0.23 -1.43 6.32
CA LEU A 84 1.21 -0.38 6.05
C LEU A 84 1.55 -0.30 4.56
N ALA A 85 1.84 -1.43 3.92
CA ALA A 85 2.15 -1.50 2.50
C ALA A 85 0.99 -0.99 1.62
N TYR A 86 -0.26 -1.35 1.96
CA TYR A 86 -1.45 -0.86 1.29
C TYR A 86 -1.62 0.66 1.45
N TYR A 87 -1.49 1.20 2.67
CA TYR A 87 -1.59 2.64 2.92
C TYR A 87 -0.56 3.45 2.11
N PHE A 88 0.72 3.06 2.15
CA PHE A 88 1.77 3.72 1.38
C PHE A 88 1.55 3.56 -0.13
N GLY A 89 1.09 2.38 -0.58
CA GLY A 89 0.71 2.11 -1.96
C GLY A 89 -0.40 3.04 -2.46
N LEU A 90 -1.51 3.13 -1.73
CA LEU A 90 -2.66 3.98 -2.06
C LEU A 90 -2.29 5.46 -2.11
N ARG A 91 -1.56 5.97 -1.09
CA ARG A 91 -1.11 7.37 -1.03
C ARG A 91 -0.14 7.71 -2.18
N LYS A 92 0.75 6.78 -2.54
CA LYS A 92 1.67 6.89 -3.68
C LYS A 92 0.95 6.77 -5.04
N GLY A 93 -0.13 6.00 -5.11
CA GLY A 93 -1.00 5.87 -6.28
C GLY A 93 -1.74 7.18 -6.59
N ARG A 94 -2.47 7.70 -5.59
CA ARG A 94 -3.24 8.96 -5.70
C ARG A 94 -2.40 10.13 -6.24
N ARG A 95 -1.24 10.39 -5.63
CA ARG A 95 -0.33 11.48 -6.04
C ARG A 95 0.22 11.31 -7.46
N GLN A 96 0.30 10.10 -7.99
CA GLN A 96 0.66 9.85 -9.39
C GLN A 96 -0.53 9.98 -10.34
N GLY A 97 -1.74 9.65 -9.90
CA GLY A 97 -2.97 9.91 -10.65
C GLY A 97 -3.20 11.41 -10.83
N GLU A 98 -3.17 12.16 -9.72
CA GLU A 98 -3.27 13.63 -9.68
C GLU A 98 -2.26 14.30 -10.64
N ALA A 99 -0.98 13.89 -10.58
CA ALA A 99 0.06 14.40 -11.47
C ALA A 99 -0.14 14.03 -12.96
N ARG A 100 -0.68 12.84 -13.27
CA ARG A 100 -1.00 12.42 -14.65
C ARG A 100 -2.18 13.18 -15.21
N THR A 101 -3.21 13.43 -14.41
CA THR A 101 -4.38 14.22 -14.81
C THR A 101 -3.98 15.68 -15.07
N ALA A 102 -3.17 16.28 -14.18
CA ALA A 102 -2.64 17.63 -14.38
C ALA A 102 -1.79 17.75 -15.65
N ALA A 103 -0.89 16.78 -15.91
CA ALA A 103 -0.10 16.75 -17.14
C ALA A 103 -0.97 16.65 -18.40
N ARG A 104 -2.02 15.80 -18.38
CA ARG A 104 -2.95 15.65 -19.52
C ARG A 104 -3.82 16.89 -19.75
N ALA A 105 -4.17 17.63 -18.70
CA ALA A 105 -4.89 18.89 -18.83
C ALA A 105 -4.02 19.99 -19.46
N ALA A 106 -2.73 20.06 -19.09
CA ALA A 106 -1.78 20.99 -19.71
C ALA A 106 -1.55 20.68 -21.21
N ASP A 107 -1.39 19.39 -21.55
CA ASP A 107 -1.23 18.91 -22.93
C ASP A 107 -2.45 19.23 -23.81
N GLY A 108 -3.67 18.96 -23.30
CA GLY A 108 -4.91 19.29 -24.00
C GLY A 108 -5.14 20.80 -24.20
N SER A 109 -4.70 21.63 -23.26
CA SER A 109 -4.80 23.10 -23.38
C SER A 109 -3.97 23.68 -24.53
N VAL A 110 -2.88 23.01 -24.93
CA VAL A 110 -2.04 23.46 -26.05
C VAL A 110 -2.71 23.16 -27.38
N ALA A 111 -3.39 22.00 -27.51
CA ALA A 111 -4.14 21.64 -28.71
C ALA A 111 -5.31 22.59 -28.98
N ASP A 112 -6.07 22.96 -27.94
CA ASP A 112 -7.21 23.88 -28.05
C ASP A 112 -6.77 25.30 -28.48
N SER A 113 -5.66 25.79 -27.91
CA SER A 113 -5.09 27.10 -28.27
C SER A 113 -4.42 27.17 -29.65
N ALA A 114 -4.18 26.03 -30.30
CA ALA A 114 -3.63 25.96 -31.66
C ALA A 114 -4.71 25.96 -32.76
N GLY A 115 -5.99 25.81 -32.41
CA GLY A 115 -7.11 25.69 -33.35
C GLY A 115 -7.90 26.98 -33.63
N SER A 116 -7.42 28.15 -33.18
CA SER A 116 -8.18 29.41 -33.18
C SER A 116 -7.58 30.53 -34.06
N VAL A 117 -6.63 30.19 -34.93
CA VAL A 117 -6.06 31.09 -35.95
C VAL A 117 -6.29 30.45 -37.33
N ASP A 118 -6.62 31.30 -38.31
CA ASP A 118 -7.24 31.00 -39.62
C ASP A 118 -8.75 30.73 -39.55
N GLY A 119 -9.58 31.28 -40.44
CA GLY A 119 -9.26 32.21 -41.54
C GLY A 119 -10.42 32.37 -42.52
N GLU A 120 -11.17 33.46 -42.36
CA GLU A 120 -12.00 34.16 -43.37
C GLU A 120 -12.60 33.36 -44.56
N GLY A 121 -13.84 32.89 -44.37
CA GLY A 121 -14.95 33.00 -45.33
C GLY A 121 -14.81 32.54 -46.81
N THR A 122 -15.57 31.50 -47.17
CA THR A 122 -16.27 31.45 -48.46
C THR A 122 -17.74 31.08 -48.25
N ALA A 123 -18.63 31.63 -49.09
CA ALA A 123 -20.06 31.34 -49.07
C ALA A 123 -20.47 30.52 -50.30
N SER A 124 -21.43 29.62 -50.13
CA SER A 124 -22.18 29.00 -51.23
C SER A 124 -23.58 28.58 -50.78
N ASP A 125 -24.61 28.95 -51.55
CA ASP A 125 -26.01 28.58 -51.31
C ASP A 125 -26.27 27.06 -51.41
N GLY A 126 -27.30 26.58 -50.70
CA GLY A 126 -27.58 25.13 -50.59
C GLY A 126 -29.02 24.69 -50.25
N VAL A 127 -30.00 25.60 -50.27
CA VAL A 127 -31.47 25.37 -50.35
C VAL A 127 -32.11 24.15 -49.61
N ALA A 128 -32.80 24.49 -48.51
CA ALA A 128 -34.08 23.93 -48.03
C ALA A 128 -34.23 22.42 -47.68
N GLY A 129 -34.60 22.18 -46.41
CA GLY A 129 -35.18 20.92 -45.92
C GLY A 129 -35.89 21.11 -44.57
N ARG A 130 -37.08 21.74 -44.57
CA ARG A 130 -37.87 21.98 -43.34
C ARG A 130 -38.70 20.76 -42.95
N SER A 131 -38.73 20.46 -41.66
CA SER A 131 -39.93 20.02 -40.95
C SER A 131 -39.83 20.39 -39.46
N GLU A 132 -40.77 21.20 -38.97
CA GLU A 132 -41.05 21.35 -37.52
C GLU A 132 -41.43 19.97 -36.91
N GLY A 133 -41.27 19.63 -35.60
CA GLY A 133 -41.55 20.35 -34.35
C GLY A 133 -43.00 20.09 -33.87
N PRO A 134 -43.40 20.18 -32.57
CA PRO A 134 -42.63 20.44 -31.33
C PRO A 134 -43.07 19.56 -30.10
N ALA A 135 -42.78 20.00 -28.86
CA ALA A 135 -43.42 19.64 -27.55
C ALA A 135 -43.16 18.19 -26.99
N ALA A 136 -42.72 17.99 -25.73
CA ALA A 136 -43.34 18.21 -24.40
C ALA A 136 -44.46 17.20 -24.06
N SER A 137 -44.63 16.63 -22.86
CA SER A 137 -43.90 16.70 -21.56
C SER A 137 -43.96 15.30 -20.85
N ASP A 138 -43.91 15.01 -19.52
CA ASP A 138 -43.98 15.77 -18.26
C ASP A 138 -43.39 15.00 -17.03
N ALA A 139 -43.74 15.41 -15.81
CA ALA A 139 -43.31 14.97 -14.48
C ALA A 139 -43.58 13.51 -14.03
N SER A 140 -42.79 13.02 -13.05
CA SER A 140 -43.18 12.51 -11.70
C SER A 140 -41.95 11.83 -11.06
N GLN A 141 -41.35 12.25 -9.95
CA GLN A 141 -41.83 12.20 -8.55
C GLN A 141 -42.55 10.90 -8.15
N ALA A 142 -41.82 10.03 -7.46
CA ALA A 142 -42.28 9.09 -6.42
C ALA A 142 -41.05 8.72 -5.55
#